data_AF-A0A3A9KY78-F1
#
_entry.id   AF-A0A3A9KY78-F1
#
_cell.length_a   1.000
_cell.length_b   1.000
_cell.length_c   1.000
_cell.angle_alpha   90.00
_cell.angle_beta   90.00
_cell.angle_gamma   90.00
#
_symmetry.space_group_name_H-M   'P 1'
#
loop_
_entity.id
_entity.type
_entity.pdbx_description
1 polymer ?
#
loop_
_entity_poly.entity_id
_entity_poly.type
_entity_poly.pdbx_seq_one_letter_code
_entity_poly.pdbx_strand_id
1 'polypeptide(L)'
;MKSIEFHDGKLYTEVRLKVKGKADVTHSMVIDTTSPHTIISERLQKELNLDVSKSGQEITLSSFSIGPLKVSDFSVFKEDIEVDGIIGLDFLKSVGAKINLDSMTISSSRT
;
A
#
# COMPACT_ATOMS: atom_id res chain seq x y z
N MET A 1 4.38 -4.08 -15.21
CA MET A 1 2.97 -3.84 -14.85
C MET A 1 2.57 -4.84 -13.79
N LYS A 2 1.58 -4.53 -12.94
CA LYS A 2 1.04 -5.45 -11.93
C LYS A 2 -0.48 -5.54 -12.12
N SER A 3 -1.05 -6.71 -11.88
CA SER A 3 -2.50 -6.95 -11.97
C SER A 3 -3.26 -6.22 -10.86
N ILE A 4 -4.48 -5.82 -11.19
CA ILE A 4 -5.49 -5.33 -10.27
C ILE A 4 -6.63 -6.35 -10.26
N GLU A 5 -7.16 -6.65 -9.10
CA GLU A 5 -8.37 -7.45 -8.91
C GLU A 5 -9.53 -6.52 -8.57
N PHE A 6 -10.71 -6.76 -9.16
CA PHE A 6 -11.93 -6.02 -8.81
C PHE A 6 -12.92 -6.97 -8.16
N HIS A 7 -13.27 -6.69 -6.91
CA HIS A 7 -14.34 -7.36 -6.20
C HIS A 7 -14.93 -6.41 -5.15
N ASP A 8 -16.19 -6.63 -4.79
CA ASP A 8 -16.91 -5.83 -3.78
C ASP A 8 -16.85 -4.31 -4.00
N GLY A 9 -16.84 -3.90 -5.28
CA GLY A 9 -16.80 -2.49 -5.67
C GLY A 9 -15.44 -1.80 -5.46
N LYS A 10 -14.38 -2.55 -5.16
CA LYS A 10 -13.05 -2.03 -4.83
C LYS A 10 -11.97 -2.64 -5.74
N LEU A 11 -10.91 -1.87 -5.95
CA LEU A 11 -9.73 -2.29 -6.71
C LEU A 11 -8.66 -2.74 -5.73
N TYR A 12 -8.14 -3.94 -5.91
CA TYR A 12 -7.11 -4.52 -5.06
C TYR A 12 -5.85 -4.80 -5.88
N THR A 13 -4.70 -4.66 -5.24
CA THR A 13 -3.45 -5.14 -5.81
C THR A 13 -2.52 -5.63 -4.72
N GLU A 14 -1.64 -6.54 -5.08
CA GLU A 14 -0.65 -7.07 -4.17
C GLU A 14 0.47 -6.05 -3.94
N VAL A 15 0.70 -5.77 -2.67
CA VAL A 15 1.71 -4.86 -2.15
C VAL A 15 2.74 -5.63 -1.37
N ARG A 16 4.01 -5.33 -1.60
CA ARG A 16 5.13 -5.81 -0.78
C ARG A 16 5.64 -4.70 0.13
N LEU A 17 5.63 -4.97 1.44
CA LEU A 17 6.05 -4.05 2.49
C LEU A 17 7.33 -4.59 3.14
N LYS A 18 8.28 -3.69 3.45
CA LYS A 18 9.52 -4.03 4.14
C LYS A 18 9.71 -3.14 5.35
N VAL A 19 9.82 -3.74 6.53
CA VAL A 19 10.21 -3.06 7.77
C VAL A 19 11.68 -3.34 8.05
N LYS A 20 12.41 -2.34 8.56
CA LYS A 20 13.83 -2.46 8.86
C LYS A 20 14.09 -3.63 9.80
N GLY A 21 14.97 -4.54 9.40
CA GLY A 21 15.35 -5.71 10.20
C GLY A 21 14.29 -6.81 10.27
N LYS A 22 13.21 -6.73 9.48
CA LYS A 22 12.17 -7.77 9.40
C LYS A 22 12.09 -8.37 8.00
N ALA A 23 11.46 -9.54 7.91
CA ALA A 23 11.15 -10.15 6.63
C ALA A 23 10.17 -9.28 5.83
N ASP A 24 10.28 -9.35 4.50
CA ASP A 24 9.31 -8.71 3.60
C ASP A 24 7.98 -9.44 3.71
N VAL A 25 6.88 -8.71 3.84
CA VAL A 25 5.52 -9.27 3.83
C VAL A 25 4.77 -8.82 2.58
N THR A 26 3.72 -9.53 2.21
CA THR A 26 2.95 -9.28 0.99
C THR A 26 1.47 -9.40 1.29
N HIS A 27 0.70 -8.34 0.96
CA HIS A 27 -0.73 -8.25 1.25
C HIS A 27 -1.50 -7.67 0.08
N SER A 28 -2.78 -8.01 0.00
CA SER A 28 -3.72 -7.38 -0.92
C SER A 28 -4.25 -6.10 -0.29
N MET A 29 -3.99 -4.95 -0.92
CA MET A 29 -4.45 -3.64 -0.43
C MET A 29 -5.35 -2.96 -1.46
N VAL A 30 -6.24 -2.10 -0.96
CA VAL A 30 -7.17 -1.34 -1.79
C VAL A 30 -6.45 -0.17 -2.46
N ILE A 31 -6.67 0.03 -3.76
CA ILE A 31 -6.26 1.24 -4.46
C ILE A 31 -7.36 2.30 -4.27
N ASP A 32 -7.04 3.40 -3.60
CA ASP A 32 -8.02 4.45 -3.30
C ASP A 32 -7.46 5.83 -3.67
N THR A 33 -7.95 6.37 -4.79
CA THR A 33 -7.57 7.70 -5.26
C THR A 33 -8.24 8.83 -4.48
N THR A 34 -9.14 8.53 -3.55
CA THR A 34 -9.78 9.52 -2.65
C THR A 34 -9.06 9.64 -1.32
N SER A 35 -8.26 8.62 -0.93
CA SER A 35 -7.43 8.68 0.26
C SER A 35 -6.17 9.53 0.01
N PRO A 36 -5.91 10.59 0.79
CA PRO A 36 -4.68 11.37 0.67
C PRO A 36 -3.44 10.56 1.08
N HIS A 37 -3.61 9.59 1.96
CA HIS A 37 -2.52 8.87 2.62
C HIS A 37 -2.64 7.35 2.44
N THR A 38 -1.49 6.69 2.39
CA THR A 38 -1.40 5.22 2.42
C THR A 38 -1.51 4.75 3.88
N ILE A 39 -2.41 3.80 4.13
CA ILE A 39 -2.80 3.33 5.47
C ILE A 39 -2.57 1.83 5.58
N ILE A 40 -2.10 1.38 6.75
CA ILE A 40 -2.05 -0.03 7.13
C ILE A 40 -2.96 -0.30 8.33
N SER A 41 -3.68 -1.42 8.28
CA SER A 41 -4.59 -1.84 9.36
C SER A 41 -3.86 -2.25 10.63
N GLU A 42 -4.57 -2.25 11.76
CA GLU A 42 -4.06 -2.81 13.02
C GLU A 42 -3.66 -4.29 12.86
N ARG A 43 -4.43 -5.08 12.08
CA ARG A 43 -4.09 -6.48 11.80
C ARG A 43 -2.72 -6.61 11.13
N LEU A 44 -2.49 -5.83 10.07
CA LEU A 44 -1.21 -5.82 9.37
C LEU A 44 -0.08 -5.29 10.27
N GLN A 45 -0.37 -4.31 11.14
CA GLN A 45 0.60 -3.84 12.12
C GLN A 45 1.04 -4.96 13.09
N LYS A 46 0.11 -5.78 13.58
CA LYS A 46 0.41 -6.93 14.46
C LYS A 46 1.30 -7.94 13.75
N GLU A 47 1.00 -8.29 12.51
CA GLU A 47 1.80 -9.22 11.70
C GLU A 47 3.22 -8.69 11.45
N LEU A 48 3.32 -7.38 11.18
CA LEU A 48 4.58 -6.67 11.07
C LEU A 48 5.31 -6.49 12.41
N ASN A 49 4.78 -6.98 13.53
CA ASN A 49 5.30 -6.79 14.89
C ASN A 49 5.54 -5.30 15.23
N LEU A 50 4.63 -4.43 14.81
CA LEU A 50 4.66 -2.98 15.06
C LEU A 50 3.83 -2.64 16.30
N ASP A 51 4.12 -1.47 16.88
CA ASP A 51 3.37 -0.96 18.02
C ASP A 51 1.97 -0.47 17.60
N VAL A 52 0.95 -1.21 18.02
CA VAL A 52 -0.47 -0.96 17.75
C VAL A 52 -1.09 0.07 18.68
N SER A 53 -0.45 0.45 19.79
CA SER A 53 -1.04 1.38 20.77
C SER A 53 -1.08 2.84 20.30
N LYS A 54 -0.70 3.08 19.04
CA LYS A 54 -0.45 4.41 18.47
C LYS A 54 -1.18 4.58 17.13
N SER A 55 -2.48 4.30 17.11
CA SER A 55 -3.35 4.62 15.98
C SER A 55 -3.33 6.13 15.68
N GLY A 56 -3.48 6.52 14.41
CA GLY A 56 -3.38 7.90 13.94
C GLY A 56 -1.95 8.44 13.81
N GLN A 57 -0.93 7.58 13.90
CA GLN A 57 0.47 7.96 13.70
C GLN A 57 1.06 7.36 12.43
N GLU A 58 2.02 8.07 11.84
CA GLU A 58 2.84 7.56 10.76
C GLU A 58 3.95 6.63 11.26
N ILE A 59 4.33 5.68 10.43
CA ILE A 59 5.56 4.91 10.56
C ILE A 59 6.30 4.87 9.23
N THR A 60 7.62 4.81 9.27
CA THR A 60 8.43 4.68 8.06
C THR A 60 8.79 3.22 7.80
N LEU A 61 8.40 2.73 6.63
CA LEU A 61 8.79 1.45 6.08
C LEU A 61 10.10 1.61 5.31
N SER A 62 10.99 0.62 5.35
CA SER A 62 12.20 0.60 4.53
C SER A 62 11.88 0.60 3.04
N SER A 63 10.79 -0.07 2.64
CA SER A 63 10.22 0.13 1.31
C SER A 63 8.76 -0.29 1.23
N PHE A 64 8.05 0.33 0.29
CA PHE A 64 6.69 -0.02 -0.11
C PHE A 64 6.67 -0.21 -1.63
N SER A 65 6.05 -1.29 -2.11
CA SER A 65 6.07 -1.60 -3.54
C SER A 65 4.85 -2.32 -4.08
N ILE A 66 4.52 -2.04 -5.33
CA ILE A 66 3.47 -2.68 -6.12
C ILE A 66 4.11 -3.17 -7.42
N GLY A 67 4.45 -4.46 -7.47
CA GLY A 67 5.26 -5.02 -8.57
C GLY A 67 6.55 -4.21 -8.79
N PRO A 68 6.76 -3.59 -9.97
CA PRO A 68 7.96 -2.79 -10.24
C PRO A 68 7.93 -1.38 -9.61
N LEU A 69 6.79 -0.92 -9.11
CA LEU A 69 6.64 0.41 -8.51
C LEU A 69 7.15 0.35 -7.08
N LYS A 70 8.25 1.04 -6.76
CA LYS A 70 8.87 0.96 -5.43
C LYS A 70 9.28 2.34 -4.93
N VAL A 71 9.01 2.58 -3.66
CA VAL A 71 9.50 3.73 -2.90
C VAL A 71 10.27 3.22 -1.68
N SER A 72 11.47 3.74 -1.46
CA SER A 72 12.25 3.49 -0.25
C SER A 72 11.90 4.50 0.83
N ASP A 73 12.06 4.13 2.09
CA ASP A 73 11.82 5.02 3.25
C ASP A 73 10.45 5.71 3.20
N PHE A 74 9.41 4.91 2.98
CA PHE A 74 8.04 5.38 2.75
C PHE A 74 7.23 5.40 4.04
N SER A 75 6.63 6.55 4.35
CA SER A 75 5.74 6.68 5.51
C SER A 75 4.33 6.18 5.20
N VAL A 76 3.74 5.45 6.14
CA VAL A 76 2.34 5.00 6.09
C VAL A 76 1.63 5.34 7.40
N PHE A 77 0.35 5.65 7.31
CA PHE A 77 -0.52 5.88 8.45
C PHE A 77 -0.99 4.56 9.06
N LYS A 78 -1.16 4.57 10.38
CA LYS A 78 -1.73 3.45 11.12
C LYS A 78 -3.14 3.78 11.53
N GLU A 79 -4.11 3.01 11.05
CA GLU A 79 -5.51 3.15 11.44
C GLU A 79 -6.16 1.78 11.64
N ASP A 80 -7.28 1.75 12.35
CA ASP A 80 -8.10 0.55 12.47
C ASP A 80 -9.12 0.52 11.33
N ILE A 81 -8.84 -0.32 10.33
CA ILE A 81 -9.64 -0.47 9.11
C ILE A 81 -9.82 -1.95 8.81
N GLU A 82 -10.90 -2.28 8.10
CA GLU A 82 -11.32 -3.67 7.86
C GLU A 82 -10.46 -4.41 6.82
N VAL A 83 -9.77 -3.69 5.94
CA VAL A 83 -8.87 -4.25 4.91
C VAL A 83 -7.43 -4.24 5.38
N ASP A 84 -6.53 -5.02 4.76
CA ASP A 84 -5.11 -5.03 5.13
C ASP A 84 -4.47 -3.63 5.06
N GLY A 85 -4.86 -2.86 4.05
CA GLY A 85 -4.43 -1.49 3.90
C GLY A 85 -5.05 -0.77 2.70
N ILE A 86 -4.81 0.53 2.63
CA ILE A 86 -5.25 1.43 1.57
C ILE A 86 -4.00 2.06 0.94
N ILE A 87 -3.92 2.04 -0.38
CA ILE A 87 -2.90 2.72 -1.18
C ILE A 87 -3.46 4.09 -1.55
N GLY A 88 -2.92 5.13 -0.94
CA GLY A 88 -3.38 6.51 -1.11
C GLY A 88 -2.64 7.28 -2.22
N LEU A 89 -3.07 8.52 -2.41
CA LEU A 89 -2.51 9.43 -3.41
C LEU A 89 -1.04 9.76 -3.18
N ASP A 90 -0.56 9.77 -1.94
CA ASP A 90 0.85 9.95 -1.60
C ASP A 90 1.76 8.95 -2.33
N PHE A 91 1.46 7.66 -2.23
CA PHE A 91 2.18 6.61 -2.95
C PHE A 91 1.93 6.72 -4.44
N LEU A 92 0.67 6.76 -4.88
CA LEU A 92 0.29 6.75 -6.30
C LEU A 92 0.95 7.90 -7.07
N LYS A 93 1.00 9.11 -6.50
CA LYS A 93 1.66 10.27 -7.13
C LYS A 93 3.18 10.14 -7.13
N SER A 94 3.78 9.62 -6.05
CA SER A 94 5.23 9.46 -5.96
C SER A 94 5.79 8.59 -7.10
N VAL A 95 5.09 7.49 -7.42
CA VAL A 95 5.49 6.56 -8.49
C VAL A 95 4.94 6.93 -9.87
N GLY A 96 4.13 7.98 -9.96
CA GLY A 96 3.43 8.40 -11.17
C GLY A 96 2.55 7.28 -11.73
N ALA A 97 1.69 6.70 -10.88
CA ALA A 97 0.89 5.53 -11.21
C ALA A 97 -0.07 5.79 -12.38
N LYS A 98 -0.14 4.82 -13.29
CA LYS A 98 -1.18 4.71 -14.33
C LYS A 98 -2.06 3.51 -13.98
N ILE A 99 -3.34 3.76 -13.77
CA ILE A 99 -4.36 2.74 -13.51
C ILE A 99 -5.14 2.55 -14.81
N ASN A 100 -5.07 1.34 -15.37
CA ASN A 100 -5.81 0.98 -16.57
C ASN A 100 -6.92 -0.01 -16.16
N LEU A 101 -8.16 0.47 -16.17
CA LEU A 101 -9.34 -0.30 -15.78
C LEU A 101 -9.85 -1.25 -16.88
N ASP A 102 -9.42 -1.07 -18.13
CA ASP A 102 -9.75 -1.99 -19.22
C ASP A 102 -8.91 -3.28 -19.11
N SER A 103 -7.59 -3.11 -18.97
CA SER A 103 -6.67 -4.24 -18.77
C SER A 103 -6.57 -4.74 -17.32
N MET A 104 -7.19 -4.03 -16.37
CA MET A 104 -7.06 -4.27 -14.93
C MET A 104 -5.59 -4.31 -14.46
N THR A 105 -4.82 -3.26 -14.78
CA THR A 105 -3.40 -3.17 -14.42
C THR A 105 -2.99 -1.83 -13.83
N ILE A 106 -1.93 -1.86 -13.03
CA ILE A 106 -1.21 -0.69 -12.53
C ILE A 106 0.25 -0.69 -13.03
N SER A 107 0.74 0.48 -13.41
CA SER A 107 2.09 0.70 -13.97
C SER A 107 2.62 2.09 -13.64
N SER A 108 3.88 2.39 -14.01
CA SER A 108 4.48 3.72 -13.85
C SER A 108 4.39 4.50 -15.16
N SER A 109 4.25 5.81 -15.04
CA SER A 109 4.47 6.76 -16.13
C SER A 109 5.95 7.12 -16.33
N ARG A 110 6.84 6.79 -15.39
CA ARG A 110 8.25 7.23 -15.37
C ARG A 110 9.22 6.26 -16.04
N THR A 111 8.73 5.37 -16.89
CA THR A 111 9.51 4.47 -17.76
C THR A 111 9.24 4.78 -19.21
#